data_AF-A0A3D1MA20-F1
#
_entry.id   AF-A0A3D1MA20-F1
#
_cell.length_a   1.000
_cell.length_b   1.000
_cell.length_c   1.000
_cell.angle_alpha   90.00
_cell.angle_beta   90.00
_cell.angle_gamma   90.00
#
_symmetry.space_group_name_H-M   'P 1'
#
loop_
_entity.id
_entity.type
_entity.pdbx_description
1 polymer ?
#
loop_
_entity_poly.entity_id
_entity_poly.type
_entity_poly.pdbx_seq_one_letter_code
_entity_poly.pdbx_strand_id
1 'polypeptide(L)'
;KGNIQTAQSMFQQCIQRLDMSSKKAESAWHLAKITYDNGQFEESKEACKNIISNYGSYSYWVVKAYILIGDCWIGLKNYNEAILTLESIVNNYQGDQALIDEANQKLEQARLLERQADSEDAE
;
A
#
# COMPACT_ATOMS: atom_id res chain seq x y z
N LYS A 1 12.59 -40.84 -10.40
CA LYS A 1 11.96 -40.56 -9.08
C LYS A 1 12.14 -39.06 -8.82
N GLY A 2 11.37 -38.17 -9.43
CA GLY A 2 9.92 -38.05 -9.28
C GLY A 2 9.58 -36.90 -8.33
N ASN A 3 10.31 -35.79 -8.41
CA ASN A 3 10.16 -34.59 -7.56
C ASN A 3 8.91 -33.75 -7.95
N ILE A 4 7.91 -34.40 -8.54
CA ILE A 4 6.66 -33.78 -9.02
C ILE A 4 5.63 -33.73 -7.87
N GLN A 5 5.69 -34.67 -6.93
CA GLN A 5 4.84 -34.71 -5.74
C GLN A 5 5.15 -33.57 -4.75
N THR A 6 6.43 -33.18 -4.62
CA THR A 6 6.85 -32.06 -3.76
C THR A 6 6.37 -30.72 -4.30
N ALA A 7 6.49 -30.50 -5.62
CA ALA A 7 6.03 -29.28 -6.27
C ALA A 7 4.50 -29.13 -6.18
N GLN A 8 3.72 -30.19 -6.46
CA GLN A 8 2.26 -30.15 -6.31
C GLN A 8 1.81 -29.89 -4.87
N SER A 9 2.46 -30.49 -3.87
CA SER A 9 2.13 -30.24 -2.46
C SER A 9 2.49 -28.82 -2.02
N MET A 10 3.62 -28.25 -2.50
CA MET A 10 3.96 -26.84 -2.25
C MET A 10 2.99 -25.89 -2.95
N PHE A 11 2.59 -26.17 -4.20
CA PHE A 11 1.58 -25.37 -4.90
C PHE A 11 0.19 -25.49 -4.25
N GLN A 12 -0.23 -26.67 -3.79
CA GLN A 12 -1.49 -26.84 -3.05
C GLN A 12 -1.47 -26.15 -1.68
N GLN A 13 -0.33 -26.13 -0.98
CA GLN A 13 -0.17 -25.37 0.26
C GLN A 13 -0.15 -23.86 0.03
N CYS A 14 0.45 -23.40 -1.08
CA CYS A 14 0.35 -22.01 -1.53
C CYS A 14 -1.11 -21.66 -1.81
N ILE A 15 -1.82 -22.42 -2.64
CA ILE A 15 -3.21 -22.15 -3.02
C ILE A 15 -4.14 -22.11 -1.78
N GLN A 16 -4.02 -23.07 -0.85
CA GLN A 16 -4.85 -23.08 0.36
C GLN A 16 -4.53 -21.95 1.38
N ARG A 17 -3.30 -21.44 1.42
CA ARG A 17 -2.95 -20.25 2.23
C ARG A 17 -3.31 -18.94 1.52
N LEU A 18 -3.16 -18.89 0.19
CA LEU A 18 -3.39 -17.73 -0.65
C LEU A 18 -4.88 -17.35 -0.73
N ASP A 19 -5.79 -18.32 -0.84
CA ASP A 19 -7.18 -18.01 -1.21
C ASP A 19 -8.05 -17.38 -0.11
N MET A 20 -7.80 -17.67 1.17
CA MET A 20 -8.62 -17.11 2.27
C MET A 20 -8.01 -15.85 2.88
N SER A 21 -6.69 -15.78 2.97
CA SER A 21 -6.00 -14.64 3.59
C SER A 21 -5.77 -13.49 2.61
N SER A 22 -5.61 -13.76 1.30
CA SER A 22 -5.59 -12.70 0.29
C SER A 22 -6.92 -11.96 0.23
N LYS A 23 -8.06 -12.69 0.24
CA LYS A 23 -9.40 -12.08 0.26
C LYS A 23 -9.68 -11.27 1.53
N LYS A 24 -9.14 -11.70 2.68
CA LYS A 24 -9.23 -10.92 3.92
C LYS A 24 -8.38 -9.64 3.86
N ALA A 25 -7.17 -9.72 3.31
CA ALA A 25 -6.32 -8.54 3.11
C ALA A 25 -6.94 -7.55 2.12
N GLU A 26 -7.50 -8.06 1.02
CA GLU A 26 -8.28 -7.30 0.04
C GLU A 26 -9.48 -6.60 0.68
N SER A 27 -10.29 -7.35 1.43
CA SER A 27 -11.48 -6.80 2.11
C SER A 27 -11.08 -5.74 3.14
N ALA A 28 -10.03 -5.98 3.92
CA ALA A 28 -9.50 -5.02 4.88
C ALA A 28 -8.97 -3.76 4.19
N TRP A 29 -8.30 -3.90 3.04
CA TRP A 29 -7.85 -2.76 2.24
C TRP A 29 -9.02 -1.95 1.70
N HIS A 30 -10.07 -2.61 1.21
CA HIS A 30 -11.29 -1.92 0.77
C HIS A 30 -11.97 -1.15 1.92
N LEU A 31 -12.01 -1.71 3.13
CA LEU A 31 -12.51 -0.98 4.30
C LEU A 31 -11.66 0.25 4.61
N ALA A 32 -10.33 0.11 4.64
CA ALA A 32 -9.43 1.25 4.81
C ALA A 32 -9.66 2.31 3.72
N LYS A 33 -9.83 1.90 2.46
CA LYS A 33 -10.13 2.80 1.35
C LYS A 33 -11.46 3.54 1.54
N ILE A 34 -12.52 2.87 2.00
CA ILE A 34 -13.80 3.53 2.28
C ILE A 34 -13.64 4.57 3.40
N THR A 35 -12.89 4.22 4.45
CA THR A 35 -12.57 5.16 5.54
C THR A 35 -11.78 6.37 5.03
N TYR A 36 -10.82 6.16 4.11
CA TYR A 36 -10.13 7.24 3.41
C TYR A 36 -11.09 8.11 2.57
N ASP A 37 -11.96 7.49 1.77
CA ASP A 37 -12.93 8.18 0.91
C ASP A 37 -13.93 9.00 1.76
N ASN A 38 -14.19 8.62 3.01
CA ASN A 38 -14.96 9.38 4.00
C ASN A 38 -14.19 10.54 4.66
N GLY A 39 -12.93 10.76 4.29
CA GLY A 39 -12.05 11.78 4.86
C GLY A 39 -11.45 11.42 6.23
N GLN A 40 -11.62 10.19 6.69
CA GLN A 40 -11.13 9.72 7.99
C GLN A 40 -9.68 9.21 7.85
N PHE A 41 -8.76 10.10 7.52
CA PHE A 41 -7.39 9.74 7.13
C PHE A 41 -6.58 9.05 8.23
N GLU A 42 -6.71 9.47 9.49
CA GLU A 42 -6.02 8.81 10.62
C GLU A 42 -6.51 7.38 10.84
N GLU A 43 -7.81 7.17 10.79
CA GLU A 43 -8.42 5.85 10.96
C GLU A 43 -8.07 4.91 9.80
N SER A 44 -8.04 5.43 8.58
CA SER A 44 -7.57 4.69 7.40
C SER A 44 -6.11 4.25 7.55
N LYS A 45 -5.21 5.12 8.04
CA LYS A 45 -3.81 4.75 8.30
C LYS A 45 -3.70 3.62 9.31
N GLU A 46 -4.45 3.67 10.41
CA GLU A 46 -4.46 2.60 11.41
C GLU A 46 -4.98 1.27 10.81
N ALA A 47 -6.03 1.33 9.99
CA ALA A 47 -6.50 0.16 9.24
C ALA A 47 -5.43 -0.40 8.30
N CYS A 48 -4.70 0.44 7.57
CA CYS A 48 -3.58 0.03 6.74
C CYS A 48 -2.42 -0.59 7.52
N LYS A 49 -2.06 -0.03 8.70
CA LYS A 49 -1.05 -0.62 9.58
C LYS A 49 -1.45 -2.01 10.05
N ASN A 50 -2.73 -2.20 10.38
CA ASN A 50 -3.28 -3.51 10.71
C ASN A 50 -3.14 -4.49 9.55
N ILE A 51 -3.32 -4.05 8.30
CA ILE A 51 -3.11 -4.89 7.11
C ILE A 51 -1.63 -5.31 7.01
N ILE A 52 -0.71 -4.36 7.15
CA ILE A 52 0.73 -4.61 7.06
C ILE A 52 1.18 -5.60 8.14
N SER A 53 0.65 -5.48 9.36
CA SER A 53 0.99 -6.37 10.47
C SER A 53 0.41 -7.78 10.33
N ASN A 54 -0.87 -7.90 9.95
CA ASN A 54 -1.57 -9.20 9.89
C ASN A 54 -1.36 -9.94 8.57
N TYR A 55 -1.08 -9.22 7.49
CA TYR A 55 -0.96 -9.74 6.13
C TYR A 55 0.42 -9.43 5.51
N GLY A 56 1.45 -9.24 6.34
CA GLY A 56 2.82 -8.92 5.90
C GLY A 56 3.44 -9.88 4.87
N SER A 57 2.95 -11.12 4.80
CA SER A 57 3.37 -12.11 3.81
C SER A 57 2.80 -11.88 2.41
N TYR A 58 1.83 -10.97 2.25
CA TYR A 58 1.15 -10.66 0.99
C TYR A 58 1.65 -9.32 0.46
N SER A 59 2.83 -9.32 -0.17
CA SER A 59 3.52 -8.11 -0.61
C SER A 59 2.64 -7.16 -1.45
N TYR A 60 1.73 -7.70 -2.27
CA TYR A 60 0.78 -6.89 -3.05
C TYR A 60 -0.11 -6.01 -2.17
N TRP A 61 -0.80 -6.62 -1.19
CA TRP A 61 -1.71 -5.90 -0.29
C TRP A 61 -0.97 -5.01 0.71
N VAL A 62 0.22 -5.43 1.13
CA VAL A 62 1.11 -4.61 1.96
C VAL A 62 1.50 -3.34 1.23
N VAL A 63 1.92 -3.43 -0.03
CA VAL A 63 2.28 -2.25 -0.83
C VAL A 63 1.05 -1.39 -1.11
N LYS A 64 -0.11 -1.97 -1.45
CA LYS A 64 -1.37 -1.24 -1.58
C LYS A 64 -1.76 -0.49 -0.30
N ALA A 65 -1.51 -1.07 0.88
CA ALA A 65 -1.73 -0.40 2.16
C ALA A 65 -0.75 0.77 2.37
N TYR A 66 0.52 0.62 2.02
CA TYR A 66 1.49 1.72 2.07
C TYR A 66 1.16 2.87 1.10
N ILE A 67 0.71 2.55 -0.12
CA ILE A 67 0.23 3.55 -1.09
C ILE A 67 -0.95 4.33 -0.49
N LEU A 68 -1.92 3.62 0.10
CA LEU A 68 -3.08 4.26 0.74
C LEU A 68 -2.69 5.11 1.96
N ILE A 69 -1.66 4.70 2.73
CA ILE A 69 -1.08 5.55 3.79
C ILE A 69 -0.50 6.84 3.20
N GLY A 70 0.20 6.76 2.07
CA GLY A 70 0.67 7.94 1.32
C GLY A 70 -0.47 8.87 0.94
N ASP A 71 -1.55 8.33 0.38
CA ASP A 71 -2.78 9.10 0.08
C ASP A 71 -3.39 9.75 1.33
N CYS A 72 -3.41 9.04 2.46
CA CYS A 72 -3.88 9.60 3.73
C CYS A 72 -3.02 10.77 4.20
N TRP A 73 -1.70 10.67 4.06
CA TRP A 73 -0.80 11.77 4.39
C TRP A 73 -1.01 13.00 3.50
N ILE A 74 -1.26 12.79 2.20
CA ILE A 74 -1.67 13.86 1.28
C ILE A 74 -2.98 14.50 1.76
N GLY A 75 -3.98 13.71 2.13
CA GLY A 75 -5.26 14.20 2.66
C GLY A 75 -5.11 15.00 3.97
N LEU A 76 -4.11 14.66 4.79
CA LEU A 76 -3.75 15.39 6.01
C LEU A 76 -2.85 16.61 5.75
N LYS A 77 -2.53 16.91 4.48
CA LYS A 77 -1.57 17.95 4.07
C LYS A 77 -0.14 17.76 4.61
N ASN A 78 0.17 16.54 5.08
CA ASN A 78 1.51 16.18 5.54
C ASN A 78 2.31 15.63 4.35
N TYR A 79 2.57 16.49 3.37
CA TYR A 79 3.14 16.06 2.08
C TYR A 79 4.54 15.45 2.22
N ASN A 80 5.36 15.94 3.14
CA ASN A 80 6.69 15.38 3.44
C ASN A 80 6.62 13.90 3.86
N GLU A 81 5.70 13.55 4.77
CA GLU A 81 5.49 12.17 5.20
C GLU A 81 4.94 11.29 4.07
N ALA A 82 4.07 11.85 3.22
CA ALA A 82 3.59 11.16 2.03
C ALA A 82 4.73 10.83 1.06
N ILE A 83 5.60 11.81 0.78
CA ILE A 83 6.76 11.67 -0.11
C ILE A 83 7.69 10.58 0.41
N LEU A 84 8.10 10.64 1.69
CA LEU A 84 8.99 9.64 2.29
C LEU A 84 8.40 8.22 2.23
N THR A 85 7.10 8.09 2.50
CA THR A 85 6.41 6.81 2.44
C THR A 85 6.42 6.24 1.02
N LEU A 86 6.04 7.05 0.02
CA LEU A 86 5.90 6.62 -1.37
C LEU A 86 7.26 6.40 -2.04
N GLU A 87 8.25 7.24 -1.75
CA GLU A 87 9.64 7.04 -2.20
C GLU A 87 10.22 5.73 -1.70
N SER A 88 9.95 5.38 -0.44
CA SER A 88 10.39 4.10 0.11
C SER A 88 9.84 2.92 -0.68
N ILE A 89 8.60 2.99 -1.15
CA ILE A 89 8.01 1.95 -2.00
C ILE A 89 8.74 1.91 -3.34
N VAL A 90 8.83 3.05 -4.04
CA VAL A 90 9.44 3.12 -5.38
C VAL A 90 10.90 2.66 -5.37
N ASN A 91 11.66 3.00 -4.33
CA ASN A 91 13.08 2.67 -4.25
C ASN A 91 13.36 1.24 -3.76
N ASN A 92 12.50 0.67 -2.91
CA ASN A 92 12.76 -0.64 -2.29
C ASN A 92 11.90 -1.78 -2.84
N TYR A 93 10.75 -1.50 -3.43
CA TYR A 93 9.86 -2.53 -3.96
C TYR A 93 10.25 -2.92 -5.40
N GLN A 94 10.54 -4.20 -5.60
CA GLN A 94 10.94 -4.78 -6.90
C GLN A 94 9.90 -5.78 -7.42
N GLY A 95 8.65 -5.63 -6.99
CA GLY A 95 7.57 -6.57 -7.32
C GLY A 95 6.76 -6.14 -8.53
N ASP A 96 5.45 -6.01 -8.34
CA ASP A 96 4.53 -5.65 -9.42
C ASP A 96 4.78 -4.21 -9.91
N GLN A 97 5.09 -4.08 -11.21
CA GLN A 97 5.34 -2.78 -11.84
C GLN A 97 4.13 -1.86 -11.76
N ALA A 98 2.90 -2.38 -11.82
CA ALA A 98 1.70 -1.56 -11.73
C ALA A 98 1.60 -0.84 -10.37
N LEU A 99 2.06 -1.48 -9.29
CA LEU A 99 2.11 -0.87 -7.97
C LEU A 99 3.22 0.18 -7.84
N ILE A 100 4.36 -0.06 -8.51
CA ILE A 100 5.47 0.91 -8.56
C ILE A 100 5.00 2.16 -9.34
N ASP A 101 4.32 1.97 -10.46
CA ASP A 101 3.78 3.06 -11.27
C ASP A 101 2.72 3.86 -10.51
N GLU A 102 1.82 3.18 -9.79
CA GLU A 102 0.84 3.82 -8.91
C GLU A 102 1.52 4.62 -7.79
N ALA A 103 2.51 4.03 -7.11
CA ALA A 103 3.27 4.74 -6.08
C ALA A 103 4.02 5.97 -6.64
N ASN A 104 4.59 5.85 -7.83
CA ASN A 104 5.24 6.97 -8.54
C ASN A 104 4.25 8.10 -8.86
N GLN A 105 3.06 7.77 -9.40
CA GLN A 105 2.04 8.77 -9.68
C GLN A 105 1.63 9.54 -8.43
N LYS A 106 1.42 8.84 -7.32
CA LYS A 106 1.09 9.45 -6.02
C LYS A 106 2.25 10.27 -5.46
N LEU A 107 3.48 9.82 -5.65
CA LEU A 107 4.68 10.53 -5.23
C LEU A 107 4.82 11.87 -5.97
N GLU A 108 4.64 11.87 -7.29
CA GLU A 108 4.65 13.10 -8.09
C GLU A 108 3.54 14.06 -7.65
N GLN A 109 2.34 13.54 -7.38
CA GLN A 109 1.24 14.34 -6.82
C GLN A 109 1.63 14.97 -5.48
N ALA A 110 2.21 14.21 -4.55
CA ALA A 110 2.62 14.72 -3.25
C ALA A 110 3.68 15.81 -3.35
N ARG A 111 4.69 15.64 -4.23
CA ARG A 111 5.74 16.65 -4.49
C ARG A 111 5.18 17.93 -5.11
N LEU A 112 4.18 17.80 -5.98
CA LEU A 112 3.53 18.98 -6.57
C LEU A 112 2.77 19.78 -5.50
N LEU A 113 2.01 19.10 -4.65
CA LEU A 113 1.24 19.71 -3.58
C LEU A 113 2.14 20.34 -2.50
N GLU A 114 3.26 19.70 -2.18
CA GLU A 114 4.28 20.23 -1.28
C GLU A 114 4.84 21.56 -1.79
N ARG A 115 5.26 21.61 -3.05
CA ARG A 115 5.75 22.85 -3.68
C ARG A 115 4.70 23.96 -3.74
N GLN A 116 3.45 23.60 -4.02
CA GLN A 116 2.35 24.57 -4.04
C GLN A 116 2.12 25.18 -2.66
N ALA A 117 2.09 24.36 -1.62
CA ALA A 117 1.93 24.84 -0.25
C ALA A 117 3.09 25.76 0.18
N ASP A 118 4.33 25.42 -0.16
CA ASP A 118 5.50 26.27 0.13
C ASP A 118 5.42 27.64 -0.57
N SER A 119 4.91 27.67 -1.81
CA SER A 119 4.71 28.93 -2.53
C SER A 119 3.56 29.79 -1.99
N GLU A 120 2.50 29.19 -1.44
CA GLU A 120 1.37 29.91 -0.85
C GLU A 120 1.73 30.55 0.50
N ASP A 121 2.62 29.93 1.28
CA ASP A 121 3.09 30.46 2.56
C ASP A 121 4.13 31.61 2.41
N ALA A 122 4.66 31.80 1.20
CA ALA A 122 5.68 32.81 0.90
C ALA A 122 5.11 34.18 0.44
N GLU A 123 3.81 34.28 0.17
CA GLU A 123 3.08 35.50 -0.23
C GLU A 123 2.34 36.18 0.93
#